data_AF-A3Z2J1-F1
#
_entry.id   AF-A3Z2J1-F1
#
_cell.length_a   1.000
_cell.length_b   1.000
_cell.length_c   1.000
_cell.angle_alpha   90.00
_cell.angle_beta   90.00
_cell.angle_gamma   90.00
#
_symmetry.space_group_name_H-M   'P 1'
#
loop_
_entity.id
_entity.type
_entity.pdbx_description
1 polymer ?
#
loop_
_entity_poly.entity_id
_entity_poly.type
_entity_poly.pdbx_seq_one_letter_code
_entity_poly.pdbx_strand_id
1 'polypeptide(L)'
;MLSLFVITALSGLPRKLWWRSLLVLVLLAFAVGSLSMLLPAVDPPAVFSLRNPLELPDAATDGPSWDLIRFGPLQWGNFSLGPLVVDRASAQLGLRTSTLVFTVIHSVNLVLITTTPEDLVWGLSWYLRPFAVFGLPVEKLGFQLLLALRFLPLVQEELQNLLRSMASRAVNLRTLGFKAGFGIVLAVGERLLANILLRAEQGADALVARGGRILGPSRFRLPAERPAPLLNALALMGLLLVMGLRGQYGAL
;
A
#
# COMPACT_ATOMS: atom_id res chain seq x y z
N MET A 1 -2.28 -16.03 3.42
CA MET A 1 -0.80 -15.83 3.39
C MET A 1 -0.10 -16.86 2.50
N LEU A 2 -0.25 -18.17 2.75
CA LEU A 2 0.46 -19.24 2.01
C LEU A 2 0.19 -19.25 0.50
N SER A 3 -1.04 -19.01 0.06
CA SER A 3 -1.40 -19.01 -1.37
C SER A 3 -0.68 -17.91 -2.17
N LEU A 4 -0.61 -16.68 -1.65
CA LEU A 4 0.15 -15.58 -2.24
C LEU A 4 1.66 -15.82 -2.20
N PHE A 5 2.16 -16.47 -1.14
CA PHE A 5 3.57 -16.85 -1.04
C PHE A 5 3.96 -17.85 -2.14
N VAL A 6 3.12 -18.85 -2.39
CA VAL A 6 3.30 -19.85 -3.46
C VAL A 6 3.25 -19.20 -4.85
N ILE A 7 2.28 -18.30 -5.10
CA ILE A 7 2.18 -17.57 -6.38
C ILE A 7 3.44 -16.76 -6.65
N THR A 8 3.97 -16.10 -5.62
CA THR A 8 5.16 -15.25 -5.80
C THR A 8 6.45 -16.07 -5.94
N ALA A 9 6.52 -17.24 -5.29
CA ALA A 9 7.62 -18.19 -5.48
C ALA A 9 7.62 -18.80 -6.91
N LEU A 10 6.45 -19.03 -7.51
CA LEU A 10 6.32 -19.50 -8.89
C LEU A 10 6.56 -18.39 -9.94
N SER A 11 6.44 -17.11 -9.57
CA SER A 11 6.50 -15.98 -10.51
C SER A 11 7.91 -15.68 -11.07
N GLY A 12 8.94 -16.45 -10.71
CA GLY A 12 10.29 -16.33 -11.30
C GLY A 12 11.04 -15.03 -10.96
N LEU A 13 10.55 -14.24 -10.00
CA LEU A 13 11.16 -12.97 -9.62
C LEU A 13 12.50 -13.18 -8.89
N PRO A 14 13.51 -12.33 -9.12
CA PRO A 14 14.79 -12.44 -8.45
C PRO A 14 14.61 -12.32 -6.93
N ARG A 15 14.92 -13.41 -6.20
CA ARG A 15 14.69 -13.58 -4.75
C ARG A 15 15.27 -12.44 -3.90
N LYS A 16 16.32 -11.76 -4.38
CA LYS A 16 16.96 -10.62 -3.71
C LYS A 16 16.07 -9.39 -3.57
N LEU A 17 15.17 -9.14 -4.53
CA LEU A 17 14.31 -7.94 -4.51
C LEU A 17 13.15 -8.08 -3.51
N TRP A 18 12.52 -9.27 -3.48
CA TRP A 18 11.30 -9.43 -2.70
C TRP A 18 11.52 -9.93 -1.27
N TRP A 19 12.60 -10.66 -0.97
CA TRP A 19 12.80 -11.26 0.35
C TRP A 19 12.86 -10.26 1.52
N ARG A 20 13.52 -9.10 1.33
CA ARG A 20 13.58 -8.05 2.36
C ARG A 20 12.22 -7.39 2.60
N SER A 21 11.51 -7.06 1.53
CA SER A 21 10.17 -6.49 1.60
C SER A 21 9.19 -7.47 2.25
N LEU A 22 9.25 -8.75 1.86
CA LEU A 22 8.44 -9.83 2.42
C LEU A 22 8.68 -10.00 3.92
N LEU A 23 9.93 -10.04 4.37
CA LEU A 23 10.26 -10.15 5.79
C LEU A 23 9.71 -8.98 6.62
N VAL A 24 9.91 -7.75 6.15
CA VAL A 24 9.38 -6.55 6.83
C VAL A 24 7.86 -6.57 6.87
N LEU A 25 7.23 -7.01 5.78
CA LEU A 25 5.77 -7.02 5.63
C LEU A 25 5.12 -8.13 6.47
N VAL A 26 5.75 -9.30 6.59
CA VAL A 26 5.33 -10.35 7.53
C VAL A 26 5.47 -9.87 8.97
N LEU A 27 6.58 -9.22 9.32
CA LEU A 27 6.79 -8.67 10.65
C LEU A 27 5.74 -7.60 10.97
N LEU A 28 5.48 -6.67 10.05
CA LEU A 28 4.44 -5.64 10.18
C LEU A 28 3.05 -6.27 10.33
N ALA A 29 2.71 -7.22 9.46
CA ALA A 29 1.42 -7.91 9.51
C ALA A 29 1.24 -8.65 10.83
N PHE A 30 2.30 -9.30 11.34
CA PHE A 30 2.26 -9.97 12.63
C PHE A 30 2.12 -8.97 13.78
N ALA A 31 2.86 -7.85 13.75
CA ALA A 31 2.77 -6.78 14.76
C ALA A 31 1.37 -6.13 14.80
N VAL A 32 0.77 -5.85 13.64
CA VAL A 32 -0.59 -5.31 13.54
C VAL A 32 -1.62 -6.36 13.97
N GLY A 33 -1.40 -7.63 13.62
CA GLY A 33 -2.22 -8.76 14.05
C GLY A 33 -2.19 -8.94 15.57
N SER A 34 -1.01 -8.97 16.17
CA SER A 34 -0.85 -9.07 17.62
C SER A 34 -1.48 -7.87 18.30
N LEU A 35 -1.24 -6.64 17.83
CA LEU A 35 -1.90 -5.45 18.39
C LEU A 35 -3.43 -5.58 18.34
N SER A 36 -3.98 -6.10 17.24
CA SER A 36 -5.42 -6.35 17.10
C SER A 36 -5.94 -7.43 18.05
N MET A 37 -5.13 -8.43 18.42
CA MET A 37 -5.48 -9.44 19.43
C MET A 37 -5.52 -8.85 20.85
N LEU A 38 -4.75 -7.78 21.11
CA LEU A 38 -4.76 -7.07 22.38
C LEU A 38 -5.96 -6.12 22.53
N LEU A 39 -6.67 -5.80 21.43
CA LEU A 39 -7.92 -5.06 21.52
C LEU A 39 -9.05 -6.01 21.97
N PRO A 40 -9.85 -5.65 22.99
CA PRO A 40 -11.05 -6.39 23.33
C PRO A 40 -12.00 -6.34 22.12
N ALA A 41 -12.24 -7.49 21.49
CA ALA A 41 -13.38 -7.62 20.59
C ALA A 41 -14.64 -7.54 21.47
N VAL A 42 -15.22 -6.34 21.57
CA VAL A 42 -16.51 -6.15 22.22
C VAL A 42 -17.55 -6.82 21.32
N ASP A 43 -17.80 -8.10 21.52
CA ASP A 43 -19.12 -8.63 21.22
C ASP A 43 -20.03 -8.11 22.34
N PRO A 44 -21.03 -7.25 22.05
CA PRO A 44 -22.10 -7.06 23.01
C PRO A 44 -22.74 -8.44 23.20
N PRO A 45 -22.81 -9.00 24.42
CA PRO A 45 -23.57 -10.22 24.61
C PRO A 45 -24.97 -9.93 24.09
N ALA A 46 -25.46 -10.75 23.16
CA ALA A 46 -26.87 -10.75 22.80
C ALA A 46 -27.65 -11.21 24.03
N VAL A 47 -27.87 -10.31 24.98
CA VAL A 47 -28.72 -10.52 26.15
C VAL A 47 -30.15 -10.41 25.65
N PHE A 48 -30.64 -11.44 24.97
CA PHE A 48 -32.06 -11.73 25.03
C PHE A 48 -32.31 -12.36 26.40
N SER A 49 -32.45 -11.52 27.42
CA SER A 49 -32.93 -11.90 28.76
C SER A 49 -34.41 -12.26 28.67
N LEU A 50 -34.70 -13.41 28.07
CA LEU A 50 -36.06 -13.95 27.92
C LEU A 50 -36.48 -14.86 29.08
N ARG A 51 -35.63 -15.09 30.10
CA ARG A 51 -35.98 -16.00 31.20
C ARG A 51 -35.35 -15.61 32.54
N ASN A 52 -36.17 -15.67 33.59
CA ASN A 52 -35.88 -15.20 34.94
C ASN A 52 -34.91 -16.17 35.65
N PRO A 53 -33.75 -15.71 36.15
CA PRO A 53 -32.66 -16.57 36.66
C PRO A 53 -32.92 -17.28 38.00
N LEU A 54 -34.16 -17.27 38.52
CA LEU A 54 -34.52 -17.89 39.81
C LEU A 54 -35.11 -19.31 39.69
N GLU A 55 -35.27 -19.85 38.48
CA GLU A 55 -35.94 -21.15 38.27
C GLU A 55 -35.02 -22.39 38.39
N LEU A 56 -33.69 -22.22 38.55
CA LEU A 56 -32.73 -23.33 38.63
C LEU A 56 -31.72 -23.12 39.77
N PRO A 57 -32.01 -23.58 41.00
CA PRO A 57 -31.14 -23.38 42.17
C PRO A 57 -29.79 -24.11 42.13
N ASP A 58 -29.59 -25.01 41.15
CA ASP A 58 -28.39 -25.86 41.04
C ASP A 58 -27.76 -25.86 39.63
N ALA A 59 -28.21 -24.95 38.75
CA ALA A 59 -27.48 -24.70 37.51
C ALA A 59 -26.35 -23.72 37.82
N ALA A 60 -25.26 -24.22 38.41
CA ALA A 60 -24.00 -23.51 38.46
C ALA A 60 -23.67 -23.04 37.04
N THR A 61 -23.84 -21.74 36.77
CA THR A 61 -23.37 -21.08 35.55
C THR A 61 -21.87 -20.85 35.64
N ASP A 62 -21.11 -21.88 36.04
CA ASP A 62 -19.68 -21.98 35.79
C ASP A 62 -19.50 -22.86 34.56
N GLY A 63 -20.08 -22.40 33.43
CA GLY A 63 -19.53 -22.78 32.15
C GLY A 63 -18.11 -22.21 32.12
N PRO A 64 -17.08 -22.98 31.68
CA PRO A 64 -15.73 -22.44 31.63
C PRO A 64 -15.80 -21.14 30.85
N SER A 65 -15.34 -20.02 31.41
CA SER A 65 -15.19 -18.80 30.61
C SER A 65 -14.18 -19.14 29.52
N TRP A 66 -14.56 -19.04 28.24
CA TRP A 66 -13.69 -19.33 27.09
C TRP A 66 -12.55 -18.29 26.92
N ASP A 67 -12.08 -17.72 28.03
CA ASP A 67 -10.91 -16.86 28.14
C ASP A 67 -9.65 -17.72 28.10
N LEU A 68 -8.89 -17.67 27.00
CA LEU A 68 -7.63 -18.43 26.93
C LEU A 68 -6.56 -17.85 27.86
N ILE A 69 -6.47 -16.52 27.97
CA ILE A 69 -5.48 -15.83 28.80
C ILE A 69 -6.09 -14.49 29.27
N ARG A 70 -6.24 -14.35 30.59
CA ARG A 70 -6.69 -13.11 31.24
C ARG A 70 -5.48 -12.47 31.90
N PHE A 71 -4.83 -11.51 31.23
CA PHE A 71 -3.84 -10.69 31.92
C PHE A 71 -4.60 -9.73 32.84
N GLY A 72 -4.47 -9.96 34.15
CA GLY A 72 -5.05 -9.09 35.18
C GLY A 72 -4.61 -7.62 35.00
N PRO A 73 -5.29 -6.68 35.66
CA PRO A 73 -5.06 -5.26 35.46
C PRO A 73 -3.60 -4.91 35.76
N LEU A 74 -2.86 -4.50 34.73
CA LEU A 74 -1.48 -4.06 34.86
C LEU A 74 -1.52 -2.65 35.45
N GLN A 75 -1.34 -2.54 36.76
CA GLN A 75 -1.20 -1.26 37.44
C GLN A 75 0.26 -0.82 37.36
N TRP A 76 0.57 0.10 36.45
CA TRP A 76 1.88 0.77 36.41
C TRP A 76 1.68 2.23 36.85
N GLY A 77 1.89 2.50 38.14
CA GLY A 77 1.63 3.82 38.73
C GLY A 77 0.14 4.18 38.71
N ASN A 78 -0.20 5.38 38.21
CA ASN A 78 -1.58 5.89 38.16
C ASN A 78 -2.39 5.41 36.93
N PHE A 79 -1.84 4.53 36.11
CA PHE A 79 -2.53 3.96 34.95
C PHE A 79 -2.98 2.53 35.25
N SER A 80 -4.29 2.31 35.37
CA SER A 80 -4.90 0.98 35.35
C SER A 80 -5.17 0.58 33.90
N LEU A 81 -4.27 -0.20 33.29
CA LEU A 81 -4.66 -0.94 32.09
C LEU A 81 -5.69 -1.98 32.53
N GLY A 82 -6.90 -1.90 31.96
CA GLY A 82 -7.98 -2.86 32.21
C GLY A 82 -7.53 -4.30 31.88
N PRO A 83 -8.24 -5.33 32.39
CA PRO A 83 -7.86 -6.72 32.18
C PRO A 83 -7.80 -7.01 30.68
N LEU A 84 -6.62 -7.38 30.21
CA LEU A 84 -6.38 -7.67 28.81
C LEU A 84 -6.78 -9.13 28.59
N VAL A 85 -8.02 -9.32 28.15
CA VAL A 85 -8.62 -10.63 27.91
C VAL A 85 -8.48 -10.95 26.43
N VAL A 86 -7.66 -11.97 26.11
CA VAL A 86 -7.55 -12.47 24.74
C VAL A 86 -8.60 -13.55 24.56
N ASP A 87 -9.75 -13.16 24.00
CA ASP A 87 -10.81 -14.09 23.61
C ASP A 87 -10.48 -14.74 22.24
N ARG A 88 -11.11 -15.88 21.93
CA ARG A 88 -11.08 -16.49 20.58
C ARG A 88 -11.51 -15.48 19.51
N ALA A 89 -12.46 -14.60 19.84
CA ALA A 89 -12.87 -13.49 18.98
C ALA A 89 -11.71 -12.52 18.69
N SER A 90 -10.95 -12.11 19.71
CA SER A 90 -9.76 -11.27 19.55
C SER A 90 -8.64 -11.97 18.77
N ALA A 91 -8.45 -13.28 18.98
CA ALA A 91 -7.49 -14.08 18.22
C ALA A 91 -7.88 -14.19 16.73
N GLN A 92 -9.15 -14.44 16.43
CA GLN A 92 -9.68 -14.46 15.07
C GLN A 92 -9.56 -13.09 14.40
N LEU A 93 -9.89 -12.01 15.12
CA LEU A 93 -9.74 -10.64 14.63
C LEU A 93 -8.29 -10.34 14.25
N GLY A 94 -7.33 -10.67 15.12
CA GLY A 94 -5.91 -10.47 14.84
C GLY A 94 -5.39 -11.29 13.66
N LEU A 95 -5.85 -12.53 13.50
CA LEU A 95 -5.50 -13.34 12.33
C LEU A 95 -6.05 -12.74 11.03
N ARG A 96 -7.31 -12.27 11.06
CA ARG A 96 -7.97 -11.62 9.91
C ARG A 96 -7.27 -10.32 9.54
N THR A 97 -6.97 -9.46 10.51
CA THR A 97 -6.31 -8.16 10.26
C THR A 97 -4.90 -8.37 9.74
N SER A 98 -4.13 -9.28 10.34
CA SER A 98 -2.79 -9.65 9.87
C SER A 98 -2.80 -10.13 8.43
N THR A 99 -3.72 -11.05 8.10
CA THR A 99 -3.84 -11.61 6.75
C THR A 99 -4.28 -10.56 5.74
N LEU A 100 -5.17 -9.63 6.12
CA LEU A 100 -5.62 -8.53 5.27
C LEU A 100 -4.47 -7.59 4.94
N VAL A 101 -3.78 -7.08 5.96
CA VAL A 101 -2.64 -6.16 5.80
C VAL A 101 -1.58 -6.79 4.91
N PHE A 102 -1.26 -8.07 5.16
CA PHE A 102 -0.30 -8.79 4.34
C PHE A 102 -0.77 -8.87 2.88
N THR A 103 -2.00 -9.30 2.63
CA THR A 103 -2.52 -9.53 1.27
C THR A 103 -2.57 -8.23 0.48
N VAL A 104 -3.05 -7.13 1.09
CA VAL A 104 -3.18 -5.83 0.42
C VAL A 104 -1.81 -5.25 0.08
N ILE A 105 -0.92 -5.13 1.06
CA ILE A 105 0.39 -4.51 0.83
C ILE A 105 1.21 -5.36 -0.14
N HIS A 106 1.18 -6.69 0.01
CA HIS A 106 1.93 -7.58 -0.88
C HIS A 106 1.40 -7.55 -2.31
N SER A 107 0.08 -7.47 -2.51
CA SER A 107 -0.52 -7.29 -3.83
C SER A 107 -0.05 -6.01 -4.52
N VAL A 108 -0.03 -4.88 -3.80
CA VAL A 108 0.45 -3.60 -4.35
C VAL A 108 1.93 -3.68 -4.69
N ASN A 109 2.74 -4.24 -3.80
CA ASN A 109 4.18 -4.41 -4.04
C ASN A 109 4.45 -5.26 -5.28
N LEU A 110 3.68 -6.34 -5.49
CA LEU A 110 3.80 -7.17 -6.68
C LEU A 110 3.54 -6.38 -7.96
N VAL A 111 2.48 -5.57 -8.00
CA VAL A 111 2.18 -4.70 -9.16
C VAL A 111 3.30 -3.71 -9.42
N LEU A 112 3.85 -3.10 -8.36
CA LEU A 112 4.94 -2.11 -8.48
C LEU A 112 6.25 -2.71 -9.02
N ILE A 113 6.54 -3.99 -8.74
CA ILE A 113 7.77 -4.64 -9.21
C ILE A 113 7.61 -5.33 -10.57
N THR A 114 6.39 -5.72 -10.95
CA THR A 114 6.14 -6.43 -12.22
C THR A 114 5.69 -5.52 -13.36
N THR A 115 5.26 -4.30 -13.05
CA THR A 115 4.67 -3.38 -14.04
C THR A 115 5.52 -2.13 -14.20
N THR A 116 5.76 -1.71 -15.45
CA THR A 116 6.47 -0.46 -15.72
C THR A 116 5.60 0.75 -15.37
N PRO A 117 6.20 1.90 -14.99
CA PRO A 117 5.42 3.12 -14.71
C PRO A 117 4.55 3.57 -15.91
N GLU A 118 5.03 3.35 -17.14
CA GLU A 118 4.28 3.68 -18.36
C GLU A 118 3.04 2.80 -18.54
N ASP A 119 3.16 1.49 -18.27
CA ASP A 119 2.03 0.55 -18.31
C ASP A 119 1.00 0.86 -17.21
N LEU A 120 1.43 1.35 -16.04
CA LEU A 120 0.52 1.79 -14.97
C LEU A 120 -0.35 2.98 -15.41
N VAL A 121 0.24 3.98 -16.08
CA VAL A 121 -0.53 5.13 -16.61
C VAL A 121 -1.53 4.70 -17.67
N TRP A 122 -1.12 3.78 -18.53
CA TRP A 122 -2.03 3.21 -19.51
C TRP A 122 -3.18 2.46 -18.83
N GLY A 123 -2.89 1.61 -17.84
CA GLY A 123 -3.89 0.87 -17.09
C GLY A 123 -4.86 1.78 -16.35
N LEU A 124 -4.35 2.85 -15.74
CA LEU A 124 -5.18 3.88 -15.11
C LEU A 124 -6.04 4.62 -16.13
N SER A 125 -5.48 5.01 -17.27
CA SER A 125 -6.22 5.67 -18.34
C SER A 125 -7.31 4.76 -18.89
N TRP A 126 -7.05 3.47 -19.06
CA TRP A 126 -8.03 2.47 -19.47
C TRP A 126 -9.15 2.31 -18.43
N TYR A 127 -8.82 2.29 -17.15
CA TYR A 127 -9.79 2.25 -16.06
C TYR A 127 -10.65 3.53 -15.99
N LEU A 128 -10.10 4.68 -16.36
CA LEU A 128 -10.81 5.95 -16.39
C LEU A 128 -11.66 6.16 -17.66
N ARG A 129 -11.48 5.38 -18.73
CA ARG A 129 -12.27 5.46 -19.97
C ARG A 129 -13.80 5.47 -19.77
N PRO A 130 -14.43 4.62 -18.93
CA PRO A 130 -15.88 4.70 -18.72
C PRO A 130 -16.32 6.07 -18.18
N PHE A 131 -15.46 6.77 -17.43
CA PHE A 131 -15.76 8.11 -16.94
C PHE A 131 -15.67 9.20 -18.01
N ALA A 132 -15.14 8.90 -19.20
CA ALA A 132 -15.18 9.81 -20.34
C ALA A 132 -16.63 10.13 -20.77
N VAL A 133 -17.57 9.22 -20.49
CA VAL A 133 -19.01 9.44 -20.74
C VAL A 133 -19.54 10.64 -19.94
N PHE A 134 -18.96 10.94 -18.77
CA PHE A 134 -19.31 12.11 -17.96
C PHE A 134 -18.56 13.39 -18.36
N GLY A 135 -17.90 13.40 -19.52
CA GLY A 135 -17.16 14.56 -20.04
C GLY A 135 -15.72 14.71 -19.50
N LEU A 136 -15.20 13.69 -18.80
CA LEU A 136 -13.82 13.72 -18.31
C LEU A 136 -12.82 13.57 -19.47
N PRO A 137 -11.83 14.48 -19.63
CA PRO A 137 -10.85 14.40 -20.72
C PRO A 137 -9.73 13.39 -20.41
N VAL A 138 -10.09 12.10 -20.42
CA VAL A 138 -9.20 10.97 -20.06
C VAL A 138 -7.91 10.97 -20.89
N GLU A 139 -7.99 11.29 -22.19
CA GLU A 139 -6.83 11.31 -23.08
C GLU A 139 -5.82 12.40 -22.70
N LYS A 140 -6.30 13.59 -22.31
CA LYS A 140 -5.43 14.72 -21.92
C LYS A 140 -4.76 14.42 -20.57
N LEU A 141 -5.54 13.93 -19.61
CA LEU A 141 -5.03 13.54 -18.29
C LEU A 141 -4.00 12.42 -18.40
N GLY A 142 -4.29 11.40 -19.22
CA GLY A 142 -3.36 10.31 -19.48
C GLY A 142 -2.05 10.80 -20.11
N PHE A 143 -2.14 11.70 -21.10
CA PHE A 143 -0.95 12.29 -21.73
C PHE A 143 -0.10 13.09 -20.73
N GLN A 144 -0.72 13.95 -19.93
CA GLN A 144 -0.04 14.74 -18.90
C GLN A 144 0.64 13.84 -17.86
N LEU A 145 -0.05 12.78 -17.42
CA LEU A 145 0.50 11.85 -16.45
C LEU A 145 1.67 11.05 -17.02
N LEU A 146 1.57 10.58 -18.27
CA LEU A 146 2.67 9.89 -18.96
C LEU A 146 3.90 10.81 -19.09
N LEU A 147 3.67 12.06 -19.47
CA LEU A 147 4.72 13.06 -19.55
C LEU A 147 5.38 13.28 -18.19
N ALA A 148 4.58 13.48 -17.13
CA ALA A 148 5.07 13.65 -15.77
C ALA A 148 5.95 12.48 -15.30
N LEU A 149 5.56 11.24 -15.59
CA LEU A 149 6.37 10.06 -15.27
C LEU A 149 7.67 10.00 -16.06
N ARG A 150 7.70 10.46 -17.31
CA ARG A 150 8.94 10.55 -18.11
C ARG A 150 9.84 11.69 -17.66
N PHE A 151 9.29 12.76 -17.10
CA PHE A 151 10.06 13.84 -16.47
C PHE A 151 10.56 13.49 -15.07
N LEU A 152 9.92 12.54 -14.38
CA LEU A 152 10.28 12.17 -13.01
C LEU A 152 11.75 11.70 -12.87
N PRO A 153 12.30 10.82 -13.73
CA PRO A 153 13.72 10.49 -13.73
C PRO A 153 14.62 11.72 -13.92
N LEU A 154 14.25 12.62 -14.83
CA LEU A 154 15.00 13.84 -15.12
C LEU A 154 15.02 14.80 -13.91
N VAL A 155 13.89 14.92 -13.19
CA VAL A 155 13.80 15.71 -11.94
C VAL A 155 14.67 15.09 -10.85
N GLN A 156 14.66 13.77 -10.72
CA GLN A 156 15.49 13.07 -9.74
C GLN A 156 16.98 13.25 -10.04
N GLU A 157 17.38 13.16 -11.30
CA GLU A 157 18.75 13.41 -11.72
C GLU A 157 19.17 14.85 -11.42
N GLU A 158 18.32 15.82 -11.74
CA GLU A 158 18.59 17.24 -11.46
C GLU A 158 18.74 17.51 -9.96
N LEU A 159 17.83 16.96 -9.15
CA LEU A 159 17.90 17.06 -7.70
C LEU A 159 19.21 16.45 -7.18
N GLN A 160 19.60 15.27 -7.66
CA GLN A 160 20.86 14.62 -7.26
C GLN A 160 22.09 15.45 -7.66
N ASN A 161 22.08 16.03 -8.86
CA ASN A 161 23.16 16.88 -9.35
C ASN A 161 23.27 18.17 -8.52
N LEU A 162 22.15 18.80 -8.18
CA LEU A 162 22.11 19.97 -7.31
C LEU A 162 22.61 19.64 -5.89
N LEU A 163 22.16 18.52 -5.31
CA LEU A 163 22.62 18.07 -4.00
C LEU A 163 24.12 17.80 -3.98
N ARG A 164 24.66 17.13 -5.00
CA ARG A 164 26.12 16.90 -5.14
C ARG A 164 26.90 18.21 -5.33
N SER A 165 26.37 19.14 -6.11
CA SER A 165 26.97 20.47 -6.33
C SER A 165 27.02 21.31 -5.04
N MET A 166 25.99 21.21 -4.18
CA MET A 166 26.01 21.90 -2.90
C MET A 166 26.95 21.22 -1.89
N ALA A 167 27.02 19.89 -1.89
CA ALA A 167 27.93 19.15 -1.04
C ALA A 167 29.39 19.52 -1.33
N SER A 168 29.76 19.76 -2.60
CA SER A 168 31.12 20.20 -2.96
C SER A 168 31.44 21.64 -2.55
N ARG A 169 30.42 22.50 -2.39
CA ARG A 169 30.56 23.87 -1.86
C ARG A 169 30.71 23.91 -0.33
N ALA A 170 31.05 22.78 0.29
CA ALA A 170 31.31 22.62 1.73
C ALA A 170 30.15 23.10 2.63
N VAL A 171 28.91 23.06 2.13
CA VAL A 171 27.74 23.35 2.96
C VAL A 171 27.54 22.19 3.92
N ASN A 172 28.03 22.34 5.16
CA ASN A 172 27.85 21.35 6.21
C ASN A 172 26.38 21.27 6.64
N LEU A 173 25.58 20.51 5.89
CA LEU A 173 24.16 20.23 6.17
C LEU A 173 23.94 19.70 7.60
N ARG A 174 24.97 19.09 8.19
CA ARG A 174 24.96 18.49 9.53
C ARG A 174 25.16 19.49 10.68
N THR A 175 25.72 20.67 10.41
CA THR A 175 25.99 21.71 11.42
C THR A 175 25.00 22.87 11.36
N LEU A 176 23.95 22.76 10.55
CA LEU A 176 22.97 23.82 10.35
C LEU A 176 21.77 23.69 11.29
N GLY A 177 21.45 24.79 12.01
CA GLY A 177 20.19 24.90 12.75
C GLY A 177 18.98 24.98 11.81
N PHE A 178 17.77 24.71 12.34
CA PHE A 178 16.51 24.64 11.58
C PHE A 178 16.28 25.83 10.62
N LYS A 179 16.58 27.06 11.06
CA LYS A 179 16.40 28.28 10.24
C LYS A 179 17.31 28.32 9.02
N ALA A 180 18.57 27.92 9.18
CA ALA A 180 19.53 27.87 8.08
C ALA A 180 19.25 26.69 7.15
N GLY A 181 18.80 25.54 7.70
CA GLY A 181 18.37 24.38 6.92
C GLY A 181 17.22 24.71 5.97
N PHE A 182 16.22 25.45 6.46
CA PHE A 182 15.09 25.89 5.62
C PHE A 182 15.54 26.79 4.46
N GLY A 183 16.47 27.73 4.70
CA GLY A 183 17.02 28.58 3.64
C GLY A 183 17.71 27.79 2.53
N ILE A 184 18.42 26.71 2.87
CA ILE A 184 19.02 25.81 1.87
C ILE A 184 17.95 25.07 1.08
N VAL A 185 16.94 24.49 1.74
CA VAL A 185 15.87 23.78 1.04
C VAL A 185 15.17 24.71 0.05
N LEU A 186 14.93 25.95 0.45
CA LEU A 186 14.32 26.97 -0.41
C LEU A 186 15.23 27.31 -1.60
N ALA A 187 16.53 27.51 -1.37
CA ALA A 187 17.50 27.77 -2.44
C ALA A 187 17.65 26.59 -3.42
N VAL A 188 17.61 25.35 -2.94
CA VAL A 188 17.56 24.15 -3.79
C VAL A 188 16.27 24.10 -4.59
N GLY A 189 15.15 24.34 -3.92
CA GLY A 189 13.83 24.35 -4.52
C GLY A 189 13.72 25.38 -5.63
N GLU A 190 14.22 26.59 -5.43
CA GLU A 190 14.25 27.66 -6.44
C GLU A 190 15.07 27.23 -7.67
N ARG A 191 16.28 26.73 -7.47
CA ARG A 191 17.15 26.28 -8.58
C ARG A 191 16.55 25.10 -9.34
N LEU A 192 16.00 24.13 -8.61
CA LEU A 192 15.33 22.99 -9.20
C LEU A 192 14.11 23.46 -10.01
N LEU A 193 13.27 24.32 -9.46
CA LEU A 193 12.07 24.83 -10.12
C LEU A 193 12.44 25.57 -11.41
N ALA A 194 13.43 26.46 -11.37
CA ALA A 194 13.89 27.17 -12.56
C ALA A 194 14.36 26.20 -13.67
N ASN A 195 15.15 25.18 -13.30
CA ASN A 195 15.65 24.20 -14.26
C ASN A 195 14.55 23.31 -14.84
N ILE A 196 13.57 22.91 -14.01
CA ILE A 196 12.43 22.09 -14.47
C ILE A 196 11.46 22.91 -15.32
N LEU A 197 11.21 24.18 -14.99
CA LEU A 197 10.38 25.07 -15.82
C LEU A 197 11.00 25.29 -17.20
N LEU A 198 12.31 25.54 -17.26
CA LEU A 198 13.02 25.68 -18.53
C LEU A 198 12.94 24.41 -19.38
N ARG A 199 13.04 23.22 -18.74
CA ARG A 199 12.85 21.93 -19.44
C ARG A 199 11.41 21.71 -19.90
N ALA A 200 10.44 22.16 -19.12
CA ALA A 200 9.03 22.10 -19.50
C ALA A 200 8.73 23.00 -20.70
N GLU A 201 9.30 24.22 -20.73
CA GLU A 201 9.19 25.16 -21.85
C GLU A 201 9.82 24.57 -23.13
N GLN A 202 11.05 24.07 -23.05
CA GLN A 202 11.71 23.39 -24.17
C GLN A 202 10.91 22.17 -24.67
N GLY A 203 10.30 21.42 -23.75
CA GLY A 203 9.43 20.30 -24.09
C GLY A 203 8.13 20.73 -24.77
N ALA A 204 7.56 21.85 -24.35
CA ALA A 204 6.36 22.45 -24.95
C ALA A 204 6.65 22.98 -26.36
N ASP A 205 7.76 23.71 -26.54
CA ASP A 205 8.19 24.21 -27.85
C ASP A 205 8.43 23.06 -28.83
N ALA A 206 9.11 22.00 -28.38
CA ALA A 206 9.33 20.80 -29.18
C ALA A 206 8.01 20.10 -29.56
N LEU A 207 7.02 20.09 -28.65
CA LEU A 207 5.70 19.52 -28.92
C LEU A 207 4.94 20.36 -29.96
N VAL A 208 4.99 21.69 -29.86
CA VAL A 208 4.35 22.61 -30.81
C VAL A 208 5.01 22.49 -32.18
N ALA A 209 6.34 22.44 -32.26
CA ALA A 209 7.09 22.25 -33.51
C ALA A 209 6.73 20.92 -34.21
N ARG A 210 6.35 19.88 -33.46
CA ARG A 210 5.90 18.58 -33.98
C ARG A 210 4.40 18.53 -34.32
N GLY A 211 3.70 19.67 -34.26
CA GLY A 211 2.29 19.80 -34.63
C GLY A 211 1.30 19.75 -33.46
N GLY A 212 1.77 19.84 -32.21
CA GLY A 212 0.93 20.09 -31.01
C GLY A 212 -0.13 19.03 -30.70
N ARG A 213 -0.01 17.82 -31.26
CA ARG A 213 -1.06 16.79 -31.13
C ARG A 213 -0.96 16.07 -29.79
N ILE A 214 -2.02 16.15 -29.00
CA ILE A 214 -2.18 15.35 -27.78
C ILE A 214 -2.64 13.95 -28.20
N LEU A 215 -1.82 12.94 -27.91
CA LEU A 215 -2.11 11.55 -28.21
C LEU A 215 -2.34 10.78 -26.91
N GLY A 216 -3.26 9.81 -26.93
CA GLY A 216 -3.52 8.96 -25.77
C GLY A 216 -2.30 8.09 -25.40
N PRO A 217 -2.13 7.73 -24.11
CA PRO A 217 -1.00 6.94 -23.61
C PRO A 217 -0.77 5.61 -24.36
N SER A 218 -1.84 5.02 -24.89
CA SER A 218 -1.79 3.75 -25.64
C SER A 218 -0.90 3.80 -26.88
N ARG A 219 -0.72 4.98 -27.51
CA ARG A 219 0.14 5.12 -28.69
C ARG A 219 1.63 5.20 -28.36
N PHE A 220 1.97 5.49 -27.11
CA PHE A 220 3.35 5.58 -26.64
C PHE A 220 3.84 4.30 -25.96
N ARG A 221 2.99 3.28 -25.92
CA ARG A 221 3.29 1.98 -25.33
C ARG A 221 4.26 1.23 -26.24
N LEU A 222 5.37 0.76 -25.67
CA LEU A 222 6.23 -0.19 -26.35
C LEU A 222 5.45 -1.53 -26.50
N PRO A 223 5.50 -2.20 -27.67
CA PRO A 223 4.85 -3.49 -27.84
C PRO A 223 5.28 -4.46 -26.75
N ALA A 224 4.33 -5.10 -26.08
CA ALA A 224 4.64 -6.09 -25.05
C ALA A 224 5.49 -7.22 -25.64
N GLU A 225 6.59 -7.58 -24.97
CA GLU A 225 7.35 -8.78 -25.32
C GLU A 225 6.45 -10.01 -25.07
N ARG A 226 5.91 -10.55 -26.16
CA ARG A 226 5.12 -11.80 -26.27
C ARG A 226 3.92 -11.91 -25.31
N PRO A 227 2.68 -11.76 -25.81
CA PRO A 227 1.51 -12.07 -25.01
C PRO A 227 1.52 -13.58 -24.66
N ALA A 228 1.57 -13.89 -23.37
CA ALA A 228 1.38 -15.24 -22.84
C ALA A 228 -0.05 -15.34 -22.27
N PRO A 229 -1.09 -15.50 -23.11
CA PRO A 229 -2.49 -15.46 -22.68
C PRO A 229 -2.82 -16.55 -21.65
N LEU A 230 -2.17 -17.71 -21.76
CA LEU A 230 -2.34 -18.84 -20.85
C LEU A 230 -1.80 -18.51 -19.45
N LEU A 231 -0.65 -17.85 -19.37
CA LEU A 231 -0.03 -17.46 -18.10
C LEU A 231 -0.83 -16.33 -17.42
N ASN A 232 -1.35 -15.39 -18.21
CA ASN A 232 -2.25 -14.34 -17.73
C ASN A 232 -3.59 -14.92 -17.22
N ALA A 233 -4.16 -15.91 -17.93
CA ALA A 233 -5.38 -16.58 -17.51
C ALA A 233 -5.18 -17.38 -16.21
N LEU A 234 -4.04 -18.07 -16.09
CA LEU A 234 -3.68 -18.82 -14.88
C LEU A 234 -3.45 -17.87 -13.69
N ALA A 235 -2.81 -16.72 -13.90
CA ALA A 235 -2.65 -15.69 -12.89
C ALA A 235 -4.00 -15.08 -12.46
N LEU A 236 -4.90 -14.80 -13.41
CA LEU A 236 -6.25 -14.30 -13.13
C LEU A 236 -7.06 -15.33 -12.31
N MET A 237 -7.02 -16.60 -12.70
CA MET A 237 -7.67 -17.69 -11.99
C MET A 237 -7.11 -17.84 -10.57
N GLY A 238 -5.79 -17.77 -10.39
CA GLY A 238 -5.15 -17.78 -9.08
C GLY A 238 -5.59 -16.61 -8.21
N LEU A 239 -5.69 -15.40 -8.78
CA LEU A 239 -6.14 -14.20 -8.06
C LEU A 239 -7.61 -14.30 -7.64
N LEU A 240 -8.49 -14.77 -8.53
CA LEU A 240 -9.90 -15.02 -8.22
C LEU A 240 -10.06 -16.11 -7.15
N LEU A 241 -9.25 -17.16 -7.19
CA LEU A 241 -9.24 -18.21 -6.18
C LEU A 241 -8.80 -17.65 -4.81
N VAL A 242 -7.75 -16.83 -4.78
CA VAL A 242 -7.31 -16.16 -3.54
C VAL A 242 -8.39 -15.20 -3.00
N MET A 243 -9.06 -14.45 -3.87
CA MET A 243 -10.18 -13.58 -3.47
C MET A 243 -11.40 -14.39 -3.00
N GLY A 244 -11.74 -15.49 -3.66
CA GLY A 244 -12.85 -16.37 -3.32
C GLY A 244 -12.64 -17.09 -1.99
N LEU A 245 -11.45 -17.69 -1.79
CA LEU A 245 -11.07 -18.27 -0.50
C LEU A 245 -11.11 -17.20 0.59
N ARG A 246 -10.61 -15.99 0.33
CA ARG A 246 -10.69 -14.89 1.31
C ARG A 246 -12.15 -14.52 1.63
N GLY A 247 -13.04 -14.46 0.63
CA GLY A 247 -14.45 -14.16 0.85
C GLY A 247 -15.14 -15.17 1.77
N GLN A 248 -14.83 -16.46 1.59
CA GLN A 248 -15.39 -17.54 2.40
C GLN A 248 -14.80 -17.59 3.82
N TYR A 249 -13.47 -17.44 3.96
CA TYR A 249 -12.80 -17.48 5.27
C TYR A 249 -12.78 -16.12 6.01
N GLY A 250 -13.19 -15.04 5.37
CA GLY A 250 -13.34 -13.72 6.00
C GLY A 250 -14.73 -13.47 6.60
N ALA A 251 -15.73 -14.27 6.21
CA ALA A 251 -17.12 -14.19 6.68
C ALA A 251 -17.45 -15.18 7.82
N LEU A 252 -16.56 -16.14 8.10
CA LEU A 252 -16.61 -17.09 9.22
C LEU A 252 -15.68 -16.63 10.32
#